data_AF-A0A292Q4I2-F1
#
_entry.id   AF-A0A292Q4I2-F1
#
_cell.length_a   1.000
_cell.length_b   1.000
_cell.length_c   1.000
_cell.angle_alpha   90.00
_cell.angle_beta   90.00
_cell.angle_gamma   90.00
#
_symmetry.space_group_name_H-M   'P 1'
#
loop_
_entity.id
_entity.type
_entity.pdbx_description
1 polymer ?
#
loop_
_entity_poly.entity_id
_entity_poly.type
_entity_poly.pdbx_seq_one_letter_code
_entity_poly.pdbx_strand_id
1 'polypeptide(L)'
;FRWVDCLLRILQTCIAPDDVRAALKKLPKDLDSVYTRILESIDEMQRVYIQRAMHWLTFSVEPLTLSQLAEAVRIEYDVDKYGEDSKPLFNMSSLMSICPSLISFEDARNGQSASQEDRRLRLAHFSVKEYLISERAAQGPGAYCHISEDKANFLMGHACLSRILWHNAPATVQEGKVEETSFLYHSSRYWFRYIGSIEDTAPTQLSNAALKVLELGKGWLDVYDPDCPYRDPLVLPGSRVYPPALYYSSLLNLVTTCKLLVSRTEDAVNVNAQGGEYGNALQAAAIRGNESVARVLLEHGAEVNAQGGACGNALQAAAYGGNESVV
;
A
#
# COMPACT_ATOMS: atom_id res chain seq x y z
N PHE A 1 16.00 23.72 9.90
CA PHE A 1 14.67 24.17 10.39
C PHE A 1 13.79 24.61 9.21
N ARG A 2 12.96 23.72 8.65
CA ARG A 2 12.10 24.02 7.48
C ARG A 2 11.05 25.12 7.73
N TRP A 3 10.67 25.34 8.99
CA TRP A 3 9.82 26.47 9.39
C TRP A 3 10.47 27.82 9.05
N VAL A 4 11.75 28.00 9.42
CA VAL A 4 12.52 29.20 9.09
C VAL A 4 12.66 29.34 7.57
N ASP A 5 12.86 28.24 6.83
CA ASP A 5 12.92 28.26 5.36
C ASP A 5 11.58 28.71 4.72
N CYS A 6 10.44 28.22 5.21
CA CYS A 6 9.12 28.66 4.75
C CYS A 6 8.87 30.14 5.07
N LEU A 7 9.25 30.60 6.26
CA LEU A 7 9.17 32.01 6.64
C LEU A 7 10.07 32.89 5.78
N LEU A 8 11.30 32.44 5.51
CA LEU A 8 12.25 33.16 4.66
C LEU A 8 11.76 33.28 3.22
N ARG A 9 11.12 32.25 2.66
CA ARG A 9 10.51 32.33 1.32
C ARG A 9 9.38 33.36 1.24
N ILE A 10 8.55 33.47 2.28
CA ILE A 10 7.51 34.51 2.36
C ILE A 10 8.18 35.90 2.37
N LEU A 11 9.21 36.08 3.19
CA LEU A 11 9.91 37.36 3.30
C LEU A 11 10.72 37.70 2.05
N GLN A 12 11.22 36.71 1.31
CA GLN A 12 11.93 36.89 0.03
C GLN A 12 11.07 37.50 -1.07
N THR A 13 9.73 37.40 -0.96
CA THR A 13 8.81 38.01 -1.94
C THR A 13 8.51 39.48 -1.64
N CYS A 14 8.92 40.00 -0.48
CA CYS A 14 8.70 41.38 -0.09
C CYS A 14 9.77 42.30 -0.67
N ILE A 15 9.35 43.40 -1.30
CA ILE A 15 10.27 44.36 -1.93
C ILE A 15 10.49 45.59 -1.03
N ALA A 16 9.45 46.12 -0.38
CA ALA A 16 9.57 47.28 0.50
C ALA A 16 9.69 46.90 1.99
N PRO A 17 10.35 47.74 2.82
CA PRO A 17 10.44 47.52 4.27
C PRO A 17 9.07 47.44 4.97
N ASP A 18 8.07 48.17 4.47
CA ASP A 18 6.71 48.12 4.99
C ASP A 18 6.00 46.82 4.62
N ASP A 19 6.29 46.24 3.44
CA ASP A 19 5.80 44.92 3.04
C ASP A 19 6.38 43.83 3.96
N VAL A 20 7.65 43.94 4.33
CA VAL A 20 8.28 43.03 5.30
C VAL A 20 7.59 43.12 6.65
N ARG A 21 7.33 44.32 7.18
CA ARG A 21 6.62 44.51 8.46
C ARG A 21 5.18 44.00 8.39
N ALA A 22 4.49 44.23 7.28
CA ALA A 22 3.15 43.73 7.05
C ALA A 22 3.11 42.20 6.92
N ALA A 23 4.09 41.60 6.23
CA ALA A 23 4.26 40.16 6.11
C ALA A 23 4.57 39.52 7.47
N LEU A 24 5.49 40.10 8.25
CA LEU A 24 5.81 39.67 9.62
C LEU A 24 4.57 39.66 10.53
N LYS A 25 3.69 40.66 10.41
CA LYS A 25 2.41 40.70 11.16
C LYS A 25 1.40 39.63 10.71
N LYS A 26 1.50 39.18 9.45
CA LYS A 26 0.67 38.12 8.84
C LYS A 26 1.29 36.73 8.96
N LEU A 27 2.44 36.60 9.65
CA LEU A 27 3.07 35.31 9.82
C LEU A 27 2.25 34.42 10.77
N PRO A 28 2.15 33.12 10.48
CA PRO A 28 1.54 32.15 11.38
C PRO A 28 2.25 32.16 12.75
N LYS A 29 1.47 32.10 13.84
CA LYS A 29 2.00 32.17 15.21
C LYS A 29 2.64 30.87 15.67
N ASP A 30 2.26 29.76 15.06
CA ASP A 30 2.69 28.40 15.37
C ASP A 30 2.77 27.55 14.09
N LEU A 31 3.34 26.35 14.20
CA LEU A 31 3.50 25.41 13.09
C LEU A 31 2.16 24.95 12.50
N ASP A 32 1.14 24.76 13.34
CA ASP A 32 -0.17 24.28 12.91
C ASP A 32 -0.84 25.30 11.98
N SER A 33 -0.76 26.58 12.34
CA SER A 33 -1.21 27.70 11.52
C SER A 33 -0.47 27.78 10.17
N VAL A 34 0.82 27.38 10.11
CA VAL A 34 1.56 27.26 8.84
C VAL A 34 0.96 26.15 7.98
N TYR A 35 0.75 24.97 8.57
CA TYR A 35 0.19 23.83 7.84
C TYR A 35 -1.23 24.10 7.36
N THR A 36 -2.09 24.66 8.21
CA THR A 36 -3.45 25.08 7.83
C THR A 36 -3.39 26.03 6.63
N ARG A 37 -2.56 27.07 6.69
CA ARG A 37 -2.43 28.04 5.59
C ARG A 37 -1.94 27.41 4.29
N ILE A 38 -0.98 26.48 4.35
CA ILE A 38 -0.51 25.75 3.16
C ILE A 38 -1.68 24.95 2.57
N LEU A 39 -2.40 24.19 3.38
CA LEU A 39 -3.51 23.35 2.92
C LEU A 39 -4.70 24.17 2.42
N GLU A 40 -4.97 25.34 3.00
CA GLU A 40 -6.03 26.25 2.52
C GLU A 40 -5.68 26.89 1.17
N SER A 41 -4.39 27.10 0.90
CA SER A 41 -3.94 27.68 -0.36
C SER A 41 -4.07 26.73 -1.56
N ILE A 42 -4.42 25.47 -1.32
CA ILE A 42 -4.61 24.45 -2.35
C ILE A 42 -5.96 24.65 -3.02
N ASP A 43 -5.93 24.74 -4.34
CA ASP A 43 -7.11 24.85 -5.20
C ASP A 43 -8.06 23.66 -4.98
N GLU A 44 -9.36 23.95 -4.96
CA GLU A 44 -10.39 22.96 -4.62
C GLU A 44 -10.37 21.75 -5.57
N MET A 45 -10.07 21.96 -6.85
CA MET A 45 -9.97 20.88 -7.84
C MET A 45 -8.78 19.95 -7.59
N GLN A 46 -7.77 20.41 -6.85
CA GLN A 46 -6.54 19.68 -6.56
C GLN A 46 -6.58 18.97 -5.20
N ARG A 47 -7.48 19.37 -4.30
CA ARG A 47 -7.56 18.86 -2.92
C ARG A 47 -7.68 17.35 -2.85
N VAL A 48 -8.48 16.73 -3.73
CA VAL A 48 -8.66 15.27 -3.75
C VAL A 48 -7.35 14.53 -4.04
N TYR A 49 -6.53 15.03 -4.97
CA TYR A 49 -5.25 14.40 -5.33
C TYR A 49 -4.21 14.61 -4.23
N ILE A 50 -4.19 15.79 -3.60
CA ILE A 50 -3.30 16.06 -2.47
C ILE A 50 -3.69 15.19 -1.28
N GLN A 51 -4.99 15.08 -0.97
CA GLN A 51 -5.47 14.20 0.08
C GLN A 51 -4.99 12.78 -0.16
N ARG A 52 -5.18 12.22 -1.36
CA ARG A 52 -4.68 10.90 -1.77
C ARG A 52 -3.17 10.78 -1.61
N ALA A 53 -2.41 11.76 -2.08
CA ALA A 53 -0.96 11.77 -1.96
C ALA A 53 -0.51 11.73 -0.50
N MET A 54 -1.18 12.48 0.39
CA MET A 54 -0.84 12.52 1.80
C MET A 54 -1.12 11.19 2.50
N HIS A 55 -2.10 10.39 2.07
CA HIS A 55 -2.32 9.04 2.64
C HIS A 55 -1.09 8.15 2.36
N TRP A 56 -0.60 8.13 1.13
CA TRP A 56 0.61 7.40 0.74
C TRP A 56 1.87 7.89 1.45
N LEU A 57 2.09 9.21 1.48
CA LEU A 57 3.29 9.78 2.10
C LEU A 57 3.33 9.59 3.63
N THR A 58 2.18 9.37 4.26
CA THR A 58 2.06 9.25 5.72
C THR A 58 2.16 7.80 6.20
N PHE A 59 1.53 6.87 5.50
CA PHE A 59 1.32 5.49 5.98
C PHE A 59 1.84 4.40 5.05
N SER A 60 2.36 4.72 3.86
CA SER A 60 2.86 3.65 2.99
C SER A 60 4.02 2.89 3.63
N VAL A 61 3.97 1.56 3.52
CA VAL A 61 4.98 0.65 4.05
C VAL A 61 6.37 0.94 3.48
N GLU A 62 6.43 1.27 2.18
CA GLU A 62 7.63 1.66 1.49
C GLU A 62 7.38 3.01 0.79
N PRO A 63 8.27 4.01 0.94
CA PRO A 63 8.09 5.30 0.27
C PRO A 63 8.00 5.16 -1.25
N LEU A 64 6.94 5.71 -1.85
CA LEU A 64 6.69 5.63 -3.29
C LEU A 64 7.63 6.55 -4.09
N THR A 65 7.98 6.15 -5.31
CA THR A 65 8.58 7.07 -6.29
C THR A 65 7.55 8.08 -6.80
N LEU A 66 8.00 9.12 -7.50
CA LEU A 66 7.10 10.11 -8.10
C LEU A 66 6.13 9.46 -9.09
N SER A 67 6.62 8.53 -9.92
CA SER A 67 5.81 7.78 -10.89
C SER A 67 4.75 6.93 -10.20
N GLN A 68 5.15 6.15 -9.18
CA GLN A 68 4.22 5.33 -8.41
C GLN A 68 3.13 6.17 -7.76
N LEU A 69 3.50 7.28 -7.12
CA LEU A 69 2.53 8.18 -6.48
C LEU A 69 1.58 8.79 -7.52
N ALA A 70 2.08 9.15 -8.70
CA ALA A 70 1.28 9.74 -9.77
C ALA A 70 0.21 8.77 -10.30
N GLU A 71 0.56 7.49 -10.44
CA GLU A 71 -0.39 6.45 -10.77
C GLU A 71 -1.39 6.23 -9.63
N ALA A 72 -0.91 6.15 -8.38
CA ALA A 72 -1.74 5.82 -7.23
C ALA A 72 -2.84 6.86 -6.93
N VAL A 73 -2.53 8.16 -7.02
CA VAL A 73 -3.48 9.24 -6.71
C VAL A 73 -4.61 9.38 -7.74
N ARG A 74 -4.44 8.79 -8.93
CA ARG A 74 -5.46 8.81 -10.00
C ARG A 74 -6.61 7.85 -9.73
N ILE A 75 -6.34 6.78 -8.99
CA ILE A 75 -7.32 5.73 -8.70
C ILE A 75 -8.43 6.33 -7.87
N GLU A 76 -9.65 6.22 -8.38
CA GLU A 76 -10.85 6.72 -7.73
C GLU A 76 -11.33 5.68 -6.72
N TYR A 77 -11.71 6.16 -5.54
CA TYR A 77 -12.13 5.27 -4.47
C TYR A 77 -13.63 5.04 -4.57
N ASP A 78 -13.96 3.88 -5.12
CA ASP A 78 -15.32 3.37 -5.20
C ASP A 78 -15.29 1.90 -4.77
N VAL A 79 -15.90 1.61 -3.62
CA VAL A 79 -15.90 0.25 -3.04
C VAL A 79 -16.53 -0.79 -3.96
N ASP A 80 -17.36 -0.36 -4.91
CA ASP A 80 -18.07 -1.25 -5.82
C ASP A 80 -17.36 -1.35 -7.19
N LYS A 81 -16.29 -0.56 -7.42
CA LYS A 81 -15.52 -0.59 -8.67
C LYS A 81 -14.04 -0.82 -8.42
N TYR A 82 -13.54 -1.90 -8.99
CA TYR A 82 -12.12 -2.23 -9.00
C TYR A 82 -11.65 -2.44 -10.44
N GLY A 83 -10.61 -1.70 -10.82
CA GLY A 83 -9.96 -1.86 -12.12
C GLY A 83 -10.71 -1.25 -13.31
N GLU A 84 -11.51 -0.21 -13.06
CA GLU A 84 -12.22 0.54 -14.12
C GLU A 84 -11.59 1.92 -14.40
N ASP A 85 -10.55 2.31 -13.66
CA ASP A 85 -10.00 3.66 -13.72
C ASP A 85 -8.98 3.86 -14.85
N SER A 86 -9.37 4.61 -15.88
CA SER A 86 -8.47 5.03 -16.97
C SER A 86 -8.61 6.51 -17.33
N LYS A 87 -8.59 7.42 -16.35
CA LYS A 87 -8.47 8.87 -16.66
C LYS A 87 -7.02 9.19 -17.09
N PRO A 88 -6.77 9.93 -18.18
CA PRO A 88 -5.41 10.17 -18.72
C PRO A 88 -4.47 10.94 -17.78
N LEU A 89 -3.17 10.89 -18.09
CA LEU A 89 -2.06 11.38 -17.28
C LEU A 89 -2.21 12.84 -16.80
N PHE A 90 -1.98 13.03 -15.51
CA PHE A 90 -1.75 14.32 -14.87
C PHE A 90 -0.24 14.63 -14.88
N ASN A 91 0.16 15.85 -15.20
CA ASN A 91 1.56 16.27 -15.06
C ASN A 91 1.91 16.40 -13.57
N MET A 92 2.57 15.37 -13.01
CA MET A 92 2.88 15.26 -11.58
C MET A 92 3.89 16.30 -11.08
N SER A 93 4.62 16.97 -11.99
CA SER A 93 5.45 18.12 -11.65
C SER A 93 4.66 19.21 -10.91
N SER A 94 3.36 19.31 -11.21
CA SER A 94 2.43 20.23 -10.55
C SER A 94 2.15 19.84 -9.09
N LEU A 95 2.16 18.56 -8.71
CA LEU A 95 1.92 18.16 -7.31
C LEU A 95 3.08 18.59 -6.40
N MET A 96 4.31 18.51 -6.92
CA MET A 96 5.51 19.00 -6.23
C MET A 96 5.53 20.52 -6.11
N SER A 97 4.95 21.25 -7.06
CA SER A 97 4.83 22.72 -6.97
C SER A 97 3.72 23.17 -6.04
N ILE A 98 2.67 22.36 -5.82
CA ILE A 98 1.56 22.66 -4.91
C ILE A 98 1.99 22.54 -3.44
N CYS A 99 2.86 21.59 -3.09
CA CYS A 99 3.25 21.32 -1.70
C CYS A 99 4.79 21.16 -1.48
N PRO A 100 5.64 22.06 -1.99
CA PRO A 100 7.10 21.92 -1.89
C PRO A 100 7.60 21.94 -0.43
N SER A 101 6.83 22.56 0.46
CA SER A 101 7.10 22.63 1.90
C SER A 101 6.72 21.36 2.66
N LEU A 102 5.82 20.52 2.13
CA LEU A 102 5.32 19.31 2.79
C LEU A 102 5.96 18.02 2.26
N ILE A 103 6.52 18.05 1.05
CA ILE A 103 7.08 16.87 0.37
C ILE A 103 8.59 17.07 0.16
N SER A 104 9.36 16.00 0.28
CA SER A 104 10.78 15.96 -0.10
C SER A 104 11.13 14.61 -0.73
N PHE A 105 12.25 14.58 -1.46
CA PHE A 105 12.85 13.32 -1.87
C PHE A 105 13.64 12.72 -0.70
N GLU A 106 13.69 11.40 -0.63
CA GLU A 106 14.66 10.71 0.21
C GLU A 106 16.08 11.02 -0.29
N ASP A 107 16.99 11.27 0.65
CA ASP A 107 18.40 11.52 0.31
C ASP A 107 18.95 10.32 -0.47
N ALA A 108 19.67 10.60 -1.55
CA ALA A 108 20.31 9.56 -2.35
C ALA A 108 21.32 8.82 -1.45
N ARG A 109 20.94 7.64 -0.97
CA ARG A 109 21.88 6.77 -0.27
C ARG A 109 22.89 6.30 -1.31
N ASN A 110 24.11 6.83 -1.21
CA ASN A 110 25.29 6.49 -2.00
C ASN A 110 25.24 6.97 -3.46
N GLY A 111 25.77 8.17 -3.73
CA GLY A 111 26.60 8.52 -4.90
C GLY A 111 26.18 8.18 -6.33
N GLN A 112 25.05 7.51 -6.53
CA GLN A 112 24.51 7.14 -7.83
C GLN A 112 23.58 8.26 -8.27
N SER A 113 23.86 8.76 -9.46
CA SER A 113 23.01 9.71 -10.18
C SER A 113 21.71 9.01 -10.63
N ALA A 114 20.89 8.57 -9.67
CA ALA A 114 19.53 8.15 -9.95
C ALA A 114 18.77 9.38 -10.47
N SER A 115 17.98 9.18 -11.54
CA SER A 115 17.12 10.22 -12.07
C SER A 115 16.19 10.72 -10.96
N GLN A 116 15.70 11.96 -11.04
CA GLN A 116 14.81 12.50 -10.02
C GLN A 116 13.50 11.68 -9.91
N GLU A 117 13.11 10.98 -10.98
CA GLU A 117 11.91 10.14 -11.04
C GLU A 117 12.05 8.83 -10.26
N ASP A 118 13.28 8.31 -10.11
CA ASP A 118 13.57 7.10 -9.34
C ASP A 118 13.67 7.37 -7.82
N ARG A 119 13.73 8.63 -7.43
CA ARG A 119 13.83 9.01 -6.02
C ARG A 119 12.49 8.85 -5.33
N ARG A 120 12.53 8.23 -4.16
CA ARG A 120 11.35 8.03 -3.32
C ARG A 120 10.95 9.33 -2.63
N LEU A 121 9.65 9.53 -2.48
CA LEU A 121 9.04 10.68 -1.86
C LEU A 121 8.73 10.41 -0.39
N ARG A 122 8.96 11.42 0.45
CA ARG A 122 8.59 11.41 1.87
C ARG A 122 7.95 12.73 2.25
N LEU A 123 7.27 12.72 3.40
CA LEU A 123 6.96 13.97 4.07
C LEU A 123 8.26 14.68 4.42
N ALA A 124 8.28 15.98 4.14
CA ALA A 124 9.41 16.87 4.31
C ALA A 124 9.96 16.91 5.74
N HIS A 125 9.12 16.62 6.73
CA HIS A 125 9.47 16.63 8.14
C HIS A 125 8.47 15.79 8.94
N PHE A 126 8.92 15.20 10.04
CA PHE A 126 8.07 14.37 10.91
C PHE A 126 6.85 15.14 11.45
N SER A 127 7.00 16.44 11.71
CA SER A 127 5.90 17.28 12.22
C SER A 127 4.75 17.45 11.23
N VAL A 128 4.97 17.20 9.93
CA VAL A 128 3.87 17.19 8.95
C VAL A 128 2.97 15.99 9.21
N LYS A 129 3.55 14.81 9.45
CA LYS A 129 2.80 13.60 9.82
C LYS A 129 2.01 13.82 11.10
N GLU A 130 2.68 14.33 12.15
CA GLU A 130 2.04 14.65 13.44
C GLU A 130 0.83 15.57 13.28
N TYR A 131 0.94 16.60 12.44
CA TYR A 131 -0.18 17.48 12.17
C TYR A 131 -1.32 16.75 11.44
N LEU A 132 -1.02 16.04 10.34
CA LEU A 132 -2.04 15.36 9.50
C LEU A 132 -2.85 14.31 10.27
N ILE A 133 -2.26 13.64 11.27
CA ILE A 133 -2.95 12.63 12.10
C ILE A 133 -3.60 13.22 13.36
N SER A 134 -3.42 14.51 13.63
CA SER A 134 -3.92 15.13 14.86
C SER A 134 -5.41 15.51 14.79
N GLU A 135 -6.08 15.47 15.94
CA GLU A 135 -7.43 16.04 16.14
C GLU A 135 -7.54 17.52 15.73
N ARG A 136 -6.43 18.26 15.86
CA ARG A 136 -6.37 19.68 15.47
C ARG A 136 -6.55 19.85 13.97
N ALA A 137 -5.95 18.97 13.17
CA ALA A 137 -6.19 18.96 11.72
C ALA A 137 -7.65 18.59 11.42
N ALA A 138 -8.25 17.66 12.15
CA ALA A 138 -9.64 17.22 11.94
C ALA A 138 -10.69 18.31 12.21
N GLN A 139 -10.41 19.27 13.10
CA GLN A 139 -11.36 20.31 13.50
C GLN A 139 -11.18 21.64 12.75
N GLY A 140 -10.08 21.79 12.00
CA GLY A 140 -9.73 23.03 11.32
C GLY A 140 -10.21 23.11 9.86
N PRO A 141 -9.94 24.24 9.18
CA PRO A 141 -10.21 24.40 7.73
C PRO A 141 -9.49 23.37 6.85
N GLY A 142 -8.40 22.78 7.37
CA GLY A 142 -7.64 21.69 6.73
C GLY A 142 -8.19 20.29 7.01
N ALA A 143 -9.38 20.14 7.61
CA ALA A 143 -9.99 18.85 7.99
C ALA A 143 -10.05 17.83 6.86
N TYR A 144 -10.18 18.29 5.61
CA TYR A 144 -10.18 17.40 4.45
C TYR A 144 -8.86 16.63 4.30
N CYS A 145 -7.75 17.14 4.82
CA CYS A 145 -6.43 16.50 4.79
C CYS A 145 -6.11 15.72 6.08
N HIS A 146 -7.00 15.67 7.08
CA HIS A 146 -6.81 14.81 8.24
C HIS A 146 -6.84 13.32 7.83
N ILE A 147 -5.96 12.52 8.42
CA ILE A 147 -5.73 11.12 8.03
C ILE A 147 -5.72 10.24 9.27
N SER A 148 -6.64 9.26 9.30
CA SER A 148 -6.52 8.11 10.20
C SER A 148 -5.81 6.95 9.50
N GLU A 149 -5.13 6.12 10.27
CA GLU A 149 -4.39 4.97 9.76
C GLU A 149 -5.31 3.97 9.05
N ASP A 150 -6.46 3.64 9.64
CA ASP A 150 -7.44 2.71 9.04
C ASP A 150 -7.95 3.21 7.69
N LYS A 151 -8.26 4.52 7.60
CA LYS A 151 -8.68 5.13 6.33
C LYS A 151 -7.53 5.10 5.31
N ALA A 152 -6.30 5.37 5.72
CA ALA A 152 -5.15 5.27 4.84
C ALA A 152 -4.95 3.85 4.32
N ASN A 153 -4.98 2.86 5.19
CA ASN A 153 -4.88 1.44 4.84
C ASN A 153 -6.01 1.00 3.90
N PHE A 154 -7.24 1.42 4.16
CA PHE A 154 -8.38 1.15 3.29
C PHE A 154 -8.18 1.71 1.87
N LEU A 155 -7.81 2.99 1.76
CA LEU A 155 -7.61 3.65 0.47
C LEU A 155 -6.39 3.11 -0.29
N MET A 156 -5.29 2.81 0.40
CA MET A 156 -4.10 2.19 -0.19
C MET A 156 -4.39 0.75 -0.66
N GLY A 157 -5.09 -0.03 0.15
CA GLY A 157 -5.53 -1.39 -0.18
C GLY A 157 -6.44 -1.40 -1.41
N HIS A 158 -7.44 -0.50 -1.44
CA HIS A 158 -8.33 -0.33 -2.61
C HIS A 158 -7.54 0.01 -3.87
N ALA A 159 -6.62 0.98 -3.79
CA ALA A 159 -5.80 1.38 -4.93
C ALA A 159 -4.93 0.24 -5.45
N CYS A 160 -4.29 -0.53 -4.57
CA CYS A 160 -3.48 -1.66 -4.96
C CYS A 160 -4.30 -2.76 -5.64
N LEU A 161 -5.44 -3.14 -5.07
CA LEU A 161 -6.33 -4.13 -5.65
C LEU A 161 -6.88 -3.68 -7.01
N SER A 162 -7.31 -2.42 -7.11
CA SER A 162 -7.78 -1.84 -8.37
C SER A 162 -6.72 -1.91 -9.46
N ARG A 163 -5.46 -1.62 -9.13
CA ARG A 163 -4.35 -1.68 -10.08
C ARG A 163 -4.06 -3.10 -10.55
N ILE A 164 -4.04 -4.07 -9.64
CA ILE A 164 -3.82 -5.49 -9.95
C ILE A 164 -4.94 -6.04 -10.83
N LEU A 165 -6.20 -5.74 -10.48
CA LEU A 165 -7.37 -6.21 -11.22
C LEU A 165 -7.48 -5.57 -12.60
N TRP A 166 -7.14 -4.28 -12.72
CA TRP A 166 -7.05 -3.61 -14.02
C TRP A 166 -6.03 -4.27 -14.95
N HIS A 167 -4.84 -4.62 -14.44
CA HIS A 167 -3.79 -5.24 -15.25
C HIS A 167 -4.18 -6.64 -15.76
N ASN A 168 -5.01 -7.35 -14.98
CA ASN A 168 -5.52 -8.67 -15.36
C ASN A 168 -6.77 -8.61 -16.25
N ALA A 169 -7.26 -7.42 -16.62
CA ALA A 169 -8.42 -7.29 -17.49
C ALA A 169 -8.08 -7.78 -18.92
N PRO A 170 -8.99 -8.50 -19.61
CA PRO A 170 -8.71 -9.08 -20.93
C PRO A 170 -8.40 -8.04 -22.03
N ALA A 171 -8.69 -6.76 -21.82
CA ALA A 171 -8.40 -5.67 -22.75
C ALA A 171 -6.96 -5.10 -22.60
N THR A 172 -6.24 -5.42 -21.52
CA THR A 172 -4.89 -4.89 -21.26
C THR A 172 -3.83 -5.92 -21.66
N VAL A 173 -3.49 -5.97 -22.96
CA VAL A 173 -2.30 -6.72 -23.41
C VAL A 173 -1.08 -5.84 -23.17
N GLN A 174 -0.42 -6.02 -22.02
CA GLN A 174 0.93 -5.52 -21.81
C GLN A 174 1.88 -6.70 -21.63
N GLU A 175 2.34 -7.24 -22.76
CA GLU A 175 3.50 -8.12 -22.79
C GLU A 175 4.75 -7.26 -22.66
N GLY A 176 5.27 -7.14 -21.44
CA GLY A 176 6.46 -6.36 -21.13
C GLY A 176 6.90 -6.55 -19.69
N LYS A 177 8.21 -6.37 -19.43
CA LYS A 177 8.75 -6.40 -18.07
C LYS A 177 8.13 -5.26 -17.27
N VAL A 178 7.46 -5.58 -16.16
CA VAL A 178 6.97 -4.56 -15.22
C VAL A 178 8.19 -3.97 -14.50
N GLU A 179 8.40 -2.67 -14.69
CA GLU A 179 9.48 -1.95 -14.01
C GLU A 179 9.18 -1.83 -12.51
N GLU A 180 10.21 -1.88 -11.66
CA GLU A 180 10.07 -1.70 -10.21
C GLU A 180 9.48 -0.33 -9.84
N THR A 181 9.66 0.65 -10.72
CA THR A 181 9.10 2.01 -10.63
C THR A 181 7.61 2.07 -10.97
N SER A 182 7.00 0.98 -11.43
CA SER A 182 5.56 0.94 -11.69
C SER A 182 4.77 0.82 -10.39
N PHE A 183 3.61 1.50 -10.33
CA PHE A 183 2.68 1.30 -9.22
C PHE A 183 2.12 -0.14 -9.14
N LEU A 184 2.11 -0.89 -10.24
CA LEU A 184 1.73 -2.30 -10.23
C LEU A 184 2.71 -3.15 -9.40
N TYR A 185 4.01 -2.85 -9.45
CA TYR A 185 5.02 -3.54 -8.64
C TYR A 185 4.78 -3.31 -7.15
N HIS A 186 4.62 -2.04 -6.75
CA HIS A 186 4.28 -1.68 -5.38
C HIS A 186 2.98 -2.35 -4.91
N SER A 187 1.96 -2.34 -5.78
CA SER A 187 0.66 -2.94 -5.49
C SER A 187 0.78 -4.44 -5.25
N SER A 188 1.45 -5.16 -6.14
CA SER A 188 1.65 -6.61 -6.05
C SER A 188 2.43 -7.01 -4.79
N ARG A 189 3.36 -6.15 -4.35
CA ARG A 189 4.21 -6.38 -3.18
C ARG A 189 3.54 -6.09 -1.85
N TYR A 190 2.61 -5.13 -1.79
CA TYR A 190 2.16 -4.58 -0.50
C TYR A 190 0.65 -4.58 -0.24
N TRP A 191 -0.19 -4.91 -1.23
CA TRP A 191 -1.65 -4.85 -1.08
C TRP A 191 -2.17 -5.56 0.19
N PHE A 192 -1.65 -6.76 0.47
CA PHE A 192 -2.05 -7.58 1.62
C PHE A 192 -1.65 -6.98 2.97
N ARG A 193 -0.62 -6.12 3.04
CA ARG A 193 -0.24 -5.44 4.28
C ARG A 193 -1.23 -4.35 4.67
N TYR A 194 -1.73 -3.63 3.67
CA TYR A 194 -2.75 -2.58 3.89
C TYR A 194 -4.07 -3.20 4.33
N ILE A 195 -4.53 -4.25 3.64
CA ILE A 195 -5.79 -4.92 3.97
C ILE A 195 -5.70 -5.67 5.29
N GLY A 196 -4.59 -6.38 5.53
CA GLY A 196 -4.33 -7.11 6.78
C GLY A 196 -4.45 -6.23 8.03
N SER A 197 -4.15 -4.93 7.91
CA SER A 197 -4.21 -3.99 9.03
C SER A 197 -5.63 -3.55 9.40
N ILE A 198 -6.62 -3.81 8.54
CA ILE A 198 -7.99 -3.32 8.70
C ILE A 198 -9.05 -4.42 8.55
N GLU A 199 -8.67 -5.71 8.53
CA GLU A 199 -9.60 -6.81 8.22
C GLU A 199 -10.86 -6.81 9.10
N ASP A 200 -10.75 -6.43 10.37
CA ASP A 200 -11.86 -6.39 11.32
C ASP A 200 -12.91 -5.30 11.01
N THR A 201 -12.51 -4.27 10.25
CA THR A 201 -13.35 -3.09 9.94
C THR A 201 -13.60 -2.92 8.45
N ALA A 202 -12.93 -3.70 7.61
CA ALA A 202 -12.97 -3.59 6.16
C ALA A 202 -14.37 -3.92 5.61
N PRO A 203 -14.85 -3.17 4.60
CA PRO A 203 -16.09 -3.52 3.93
C PRO A 203 -15.94 -4.86 3.19
N THR A 204 -17.04 -5.61 3.09
CA THR A 204 -17.08 -6.93 2.43
C THR A 204 -16.55 -6.88 1.00
N GLN A 205 -16.82 -5.79 0.26
CA GLN A 205 -16.34 -5.60 -1.11
C GLN A 205 -14.81 -5.58 -1.21
N LEU A 206 -14.12 -5.01 -0.23
CA LEU A 206 -12.66 -5.01 -0.20
C LEU A 206 -12.13 -6.44 0.00
N SER A 207 -12.75 -7.20 0.90
CA SER A 207 -12.42 -8.62 1.12
C SER A 207 -12.70 -9.47 -0.12
N ASN A 208 -13.78 -9.19 -0.85
CA ASN A 208 -14.11 -9.87 -2.11
C ASN A 208 -13.11 -9.53 -3.23
N ALA A 209 -12.65 -8.29 -3.30
CA ALA A 209 -11.63 -7.89 -4.27
C ALA A 209 -10.26 -8.52 -3.94
N ALA A 210 -9.88 -8.59 -2.67
CA ALA A 210 -8.71 -9.34 -2.20
C ALA A 210 -8.79 -10.82 -2.57
N LEU A 211 -9.95 -11.45 -2.32
CA LEU A 211 -10.22 -12.84 -2.68
C LEU A 211 -10.05 -13.06 -4.19
N LYS A 212 -10.61 -12.19 -5.03
CA LYS A 212 -10.46 -12.25 -6.48
C LYS A 212 -8.99 -12.14 -6.93
N VAL A 213 -8.20 -11.27 -6.29
CA VAL A 213 -6.75 -11.15 -6.57
C VAL A 213 -6.00 -12.45 -6.23
N LEU A 214 -6.31 -13.09 -5.09
CA LEU A 214 -5.70 -14.37 -4.72
C LEU A 214 -6.07 -15.49 -5.70
N GLU A 215 -7.34 -15.56 -6.11
CA GLU A 215 -7.84 -16.58 -7.03
C GLU A 215 -7.29 -16.45 -8.45
N LEU A 216 -7.11 -15.21 -8.91
CA LEU A 216 -6.49 -14.97 -10.20
C LEU A 216 -5.05 -15.51 -10.23
N GLY A 217 -4.29 -15.26 -9.15
CA GLY A 217 -2.87 -15.60 -9.02
C GLY A 217 -1.96 -14.84 -10.00
N LYS A 218 -2.23 -14.99 -11.29
CA LYS A 218 -1.62 -14.26 -12.41
C LYS A 218 -1.69 -12.74 -12.22
N GLY A 219 -0.67 -12.06 -12.72
CA GLY A 219 -0.57 -10.60 -12.77
C GLY A 219 -0.04 -9.93 -11.51
N TRP A 220 -0.29 -10.48 -10.30
CA TRP A 220 0.45 -10.03 -9.10
C TRP A 220 1.59 -10.99 -8.74
N LEU A 221 1.38 -12.32 -8.79
CA LEU A 221 2.45 -13.29 -8.51
C LEU A 221 3.55 -13.28 -9.57
N ASP A 222 3.22 -12.91 -10.81
CA ASP A 222 4.20 -12.72 -11.90
C ASP A 222 5.07 -11.48 -11.70
N VAL A 223 4.57 -10.51 -10.95
CA VAL A 223 5.27 -9.26 -10.64
C VAL A 223 6.03 -9.36 -9.32
N TYR A 224 5.42 -10.00 -8.31
CA TYR A 224 6.01 -10.22 -7.00
C TYR A 224 5.50 -11.53 -6.40
N ASP A 225 6.42 -12.46 -6.14
CA ASP A 225 6.13 -13.74 -5.47
C ASP A 225 6.53 -13.67 -3.99
N PRO A 226 5.59 -13.73 -3.03
CA PRO A 226 5.91 -13.72 -1.60
C PRO A 226 6.78 -14.89 -1.13
N ASP A 227 6.75 -16.04 -1.82
CA ASP A 227 7.62 -17.17 -1.51
C ASP A 227 9.07 -16.86 -1.93
N CYS A 228 9.25 -16.15 -3.05
CA CYS A 228 10.56 -15.84 -3.61
C CYS A 228 10.78 -14.33 -3.83
N PRO A 229 10.96 -13.52 -2.77
CA PRO A 229 11.02 -12.05 -2.86
C PRO A 229 12.24 -11.52 -3.64
N TYR A 230 13.25 -12.35 -3.86
CA TYR A 230 14.47 -12.02 -4.62
C TYR A 230 14.51 -12.67 -6.01
N ARG A 231 13.41 -13.27 -6.47
CA ARG A 231 13.36 -13.95 -7.77
C ARG A 231 13.54 -12.94 -8.91
N ASP A 232 14.40 -13.27 -9.86
CA ASP A 232 14.50 -12.54 -11.12
C ASP A 232 13.25 -12.83 -11.98
N PRO A 233 12.44 -11.81 -12.34
CA PRO A 233 11.26 -11.97 -13.20
C PRO A 233 11.58 -12.55 -14.60
N LEU A 234 12.85 -12.56 -15.02
CA LEU A 234 13.28 -13.12 -16.30
C LEU A 234 13.36 -14.66 -16.30
N VAL A 235 13.32 -15.29 -15.12
CA VAL A 235 13.28 -16.75 -14.96
C VAL A 235 11.86 -17.18 -14.61
N LEU A 236 10.90 -16.82 -15.47
CA LEU A 236 9.58 -17.44 -15.41
C LEU A 236 9.67 -18.79 -16.12
N PRO A 237 9.49 -19.93 -15.41
CA PRO A 237 9.28 -21.18 -16.11
C PRO A 237 8.04 -21.01 -17.00
N GLY A 238 8.07 -21.57 -18.22
CA GLY A 238 6.85 -21.73 -19.02
C GLY A 238 5.75 -22.42 -18.21
N SER A 239 4.48 -22.09 -18.49
CA SER A 239 3.27 -22.55 -17.77
C SER A 239 3.45 -22.64 -16.24
N ARG A 240 3.44 -21.47 -15.58
CA ARG A 240 3.44 -21.40 -14.12
C ARG A 240 2.11 -21.89 -13.56
N VAL A 241 2.17 -22.90 -12.69
CA VAL A 241 1.02 -23.32 -11.88
C VAL A 241 1.03 -22.49 -10.60
N TYR A 242 -0.03 -21.73 -10.36
CA TYR A 242 -0.15 -20.93 -9.15
C TYR A 242 -0.63 -21.79 -7.98
N PRO A 243 -0.04 -21.62 -6.78
CA PRO A 243 -0.58 -22.20 -5.56
C PRO A 243 -2.06 -21.80 -5.33
N PRO A 244 -2.86 -22.66 -4.67
CA PRO A 244 -4.24 -22.34 -4.34
C PRO A 244 -4.37 -21.01 -3.57
N ALA A 245 -5.46 -20.26 -3.76
CA ALA A 245 -5.72 -19.01 -3.02
C ALA A 245 -5.66 -19.20 -1.49
N LEU A 246 -6.04 -20.38 -1.00
CA LEU A 246 -5.96 -20.74 0.41
C LEU A 246 -4.52 -20.75 0.93
N TYR A 247 -3.54 -21.13 0.10
CA TYR A 247 -2.12 -21.08 0.44
C TYR A 247 -1.67 -19.64 0.73
N TYR A 248 -1.95 -18.70 -0.19
CA TYR A 248 -1.50 -17.32 -0.02
C TYR A 248 -2.28 -16.54 1.03
N SER A 249 -3.59 -16.77 1.19
CA SER A 249 -4.32 -16.18 2.33
C SER A 249 -3.72 -16.66 3.67
N SER A 250 -3.26 -17.90 3.73
CA SER A 250 -2.59 -18.47 4.90
C SER A 250 -1.19 -17.92 5.12
N LEU A 251 -0.39 -17.79 4.06
CA LEU A 251 0.95 -17.23 4.12
C LEU A 251 0.95 -15.74 4.52
N LEU A 252 0.01 -14.97 3.95
CA LEU A 252 -0.06 -13.52 4.07
C LEU A 252 -0.87 -13.04 5.28
N ASN A 253 -1.38 -13.96 6.10
CA ASN A 253 -2.21 -13.68 7.27
C ASN A 253 -3.52 -12.94 6.94
N LEU A 254 -4.20 -13.35 5.87
CA LEU A 254 -5.49 -12.78 5.47
C LEU A 254 -6.64 -13.62 6.06
N VAL A 255 -6.97 -13.38 7.33
CA VAL A 255 -7.88 -14.21 8.13
C VAL A 255 -9.28 -14.17 7.55
N THR A 256 -9.78 -12.99 7.20
CA THR A 256 -11.12 -12.85 6.62
C THR A 256 -11.21 -13.56 5.27
N THR A 257 -10.20 -13.42 4.41
CA THR A 257 -10.19 -14.11 3.11
C THR A 257 -10.06 -15.63 3.26
N CYS A 258 -9.25 -16.10 4.21
CA CYS A 258 -9.15 -17.53 4.54
C CYS A 258 -10.50 -18.09 4.99
N LYS A 259 -11.21 -17.40 5.89
CA LYS A 259 -12.55 -17.80 6.36
C LYS A 259 -13.55 -17.86 5.20
N LEU A 260 -13.56 -16.84 4.34
CA LEU A 260 -14.43 -16.83 3.16
C LEU A 260 -14.16 -18.04 2.27
N LEU A 261 -12.90 -18.38 2.00
CA LEU A 261 -12.53 -19.53 1.17
C LEU A 261 -13.00 -20.86 1.75
N VAL A 262 -12.71 -21.14 3.03
CA VAL A 262 -13.04 -22.44 3.65
C VAL A 262 -14.54 -22.63 3.89
N SER A 263 -15.31 -21.54 3.96
CA SER A 263 -16.76 -21.56 4.16
C SER A 263 -17.59 -21.72 2.86
N ARG A 264 -16.96 -21.74 1.68
CA ARG A 264 -17.68 -21.83 0.39
C ARG A 264 -18.33 -23.20 0.19
N THR A 265 -19.60 -23.19 -0.21
CA THR A 265 -20.39 -24.40 -0.49
C THR A 265 -20.51 -24.74 -1.96
N GLU A 266 -20.55 -23.73 -2.84
CA GLU A 266 -20.77 -23.91 -4.29
C GLU A 266 -19.52 -24.38 -5.04
N ASP A 267 -18.35 -23.95 -4.57
CA ASP A 267 -17.04 -24.36 -5.06
C ASP A 267 -16.14 -24.66 -3.86
N ALA A 268 -16.39 -25.82 -3.26
CA ALA A 268 -15.76 -26.23 -2.01
C ALA A 268 -14.24 -26.34 -2.20
N VAL A 269 -13.50 -25.50 -1.49
CA VAL A 269 -12.04 -25.48 -1.54
C VAL A 269 -11.51 -26.69 -0.80
N ASN A 270 -10.63 -27.47 -1.45
CA ASN A 270 -9.89 -28.52 -0.75
C ASN A 270 -8.89 -27.87 0.22
N VAL A 271 -9.19 -27.93 1.52
CA VAL A 271 -8.36 -27.37 2.61
C VAL A 271 -6.94 -27.98 2.62
N ASN A 272 -6.82 -29.23 2.17
CA ASN A 272 -5.55 -29.97 2.10
C ASN A 272 -4.89 -29.90 0.71
N ALA A 273 -5.34 -29.00 -0.16
CA ALA A 273 -4.71 -28.81 -1.47
C ALA A 273 -3.22 -28.51 -1.32
N GLN A 274 -2.40 -29.27 -2.03
CA GLN A 274 -0.95 -29.07 -2.05
C GLN A 274 -0.58 -27.97 -3.04
N GLY A 275 0.41 -27.16 -2.67
CA GLY A 275 0.93 -26.07 -3.50
C GLY A 275 1.78 -25.09 -2.70
N GLY A 276 2.54 -24.27 -3.42
CA GLY A 276 3.44 -23.28 -2.84
C GLY A 276 4.72 -23.88 -2.27
N GLU A 277 5.62 -23.03 -1.80
CA GLU A 277 6.93 -23.43 -1.28
C GLU A 277 6.82 -24.31 -0.01
N TYR A 278 5.87 -23.98 0.88
CA TYR A 278 5.66 -24.72 2.13
C TYR A 278 4.72 -25.91 1.98
N GLY A 279 4.25 -26.21 0.77
CA GLY A 279 3.54 -27.46 0.46
C GLY A 279 2.03 -27.45 0.68
N ASN A 280 1.50 -26.76 1.71
CA ASN A 280 0.05 -26.52 1.85
C ASN A 280 -0.25 -25.28 2.72
N ALA A 281 -1.52 -24.92 2.81
CA ALA A 281 -2.01 -23.75 3.55
C ALA A 281 -1.65 -23.77 5.05
N LEU A 282 -1.80 -24.92 5.72
CA LEU A 282 -1.51 -25.04 7.15
C LEU A 282 -0.02 -24.89 7.44
N GLN A 283 0.85 -25.49 6.62
CA GLN A 283 2.30 -25.31 6.73
C GLN A 283 2.72 -23.86 6.49
N ALA A 284 2.09 -23.18 5.51
CA ALA A 284 2.34 -21.76 5.25
C ALA A 284 1.91 -20.85 6.40
N ALA A 285 0.76 -21.11 7.03
CA ALA A 285 0.34 -20.40 8.23
C ALA A 285 1.31 -20.66 9.40
N ALA A 286 1.72 -21.93 9.56
CA ALA A 286 2.58 -22.36 10.66
C ALA A 286 3.98 -21.75 10.64
N ILE A 287 4.64 -21.71 9.47
CA ILE A 287 5.98 -21.11 9.37
C ILE A 287 5.97 -19.59 9.58
N ARG A 288 4.84 -18.93 9.31
CA ARG A 288 4.67 -17.48 9.49
C ARG A 288 4.13 -17.07 10.85
N GLY A 289 3.71 -18.04 11.68
CA GLY A 289 3.12 -17.78 12.99
C GLY A 289 1.69 -17.24 12.92
N ASN A 290 0.98 -17.51 11.83
CA ASN A 290 -0.37 -17.00 11.60
C ASN A 290 -1.41 -17.87 12.34
N GLU A 291 -1.39 -17.79 13.67
CA GLU A 291 -2.18 -18.63 14.59
C GLU A 291 -3.68 -18.63 14.25
N SER A 292 -4.27 -17.45 14.03
CA SER A 292 -5.69 -17.31 13.69
C SER A 292 -6.04 -18.05 12.40
N VAL A 293 -5.17 -18.01 11.40
CA VAL A 293 -5.38 -18.74 10.15
C VAL A 293 -5.19 -20.25 10.35
N ALA A 294 -4.13 -20.66 11.07
CA ALA A 294 -3.90 -22.08 11.38
C ALA A 294 -5.10 -22.71 12.11
N ARG A 295 -5.69 -21.97 13.07
CA ARG A 295 -6.90 -22.40 13.77
C ARG A 295 -8.09 -22.56 12.83
N VAL A 296 -8.36 -21.57 11.98
CA VAL A 296 -9.44 -21.64 10.98
C VAL A 296 -9.26 -22.87 10.09
N LEU A 297 -8.05 -23.14 9.61
CA LEU A 297 -7.76 -24.30 8.77
C LEU A 297 -8.01 -25.63 9.51
N LEU A 298 -7.55 -25.75 10.75
CA LEU A 298 -7.73 -26.95 11.58
C LEU A 298 -9.21 -27.22 11.89
N GLU A 299 -9.98 -26.19 12.22
CA GLU A 299 -11.43 -26.27 12.43
C GLU A 299 -12.17 -26.77 11.17
N HIS A 300 -11.59 -26.55 9.98
CA HIS A 300 -12.13 -26.98 8.69
C HIS A 300 -11.45 -28.23 8.13
N GLY A 301 -10.76 -29.01 8.97
CA GLY A 301 -10.26 -30.35 8.61
C GLY A 301 -8.89 -30.37 7.94
N ALA A 302 -8.06 -29.35 8.15
CA ALA A 302 -6.67 -29.39 7.71
C ALA A 302 -5.90 -30.56 8.35
N GLU A 303 -5.19 -31.33 7.54
CA GLU A 303 -4.40 -32.48 7.96
C GLU A 303 -3.11 -32.01 8.66
N VAL A 304 -3.12 -32.04 10.00
CA VAL A 304 -2.00 -31.60 10.85
C VAL A 304 -0.66 -32.30 10.52
N ASN A 305 -0.74 -33.57 10.10
CA ASN A 305 0.43 -34.40 9.79
C ASN A 305 0.70 -34.52 8.28
N ALA A 306 0.01 -33.72 7.43
CA ALA A 306 0.24 -33.76 5.99
C ALA A 306 1.71 -33.50 5.67
N GLN A 307 2.32 -34.45 4.96
CA GLN A 307 3.70 -34.36 4.53
C GLN A 307 3.83 -33.57 3.23
N GLY A 308 4.82 -32.70 3.14
CA GLY A 308 5.11 -31.92 1.94
C GLY A 308 5.93 -30.67 2.24
N GLY A 309 6.20 -29.87 1.20
CA GLY A 309 6.90 -28.60 1.31
C GLY A 309 8.34 -28.72 1.81
N ALA A 310 8.99 -27.58 2.01
CA ALA A 310 10.37 -27.51 2.49
C ALA A 310 10.55 -27.97 3.95
N CYS A 311 9.50 -27.91 4.77
CA CYS A 311 9.56 -28.14 6.22
C CYS A 311 9.07 -29.52 6.67
N GLY A 312 8.50 -30.34 5.78
CA GLY A 312 7.98 -31.66 6.11
C GLY A 312 6.53 -31.63 6.57
N ASN A 313 6.20 -31.04 7.72
CA ASN A 313 4.83 -30.88 8.22
C ASN A 313 4.62 -29.54 8.97
N ALA A 314 3.38 -29.27 9.40
CA ALA A 314 3.02 -28.00 10.03
C ALA A 314 3.76 -27.74 11.36
N LEU A 315 3.94 -28.76 12.20
CA LEU A 315 4.67 -28.64 13.46
C LEU A 315 6.16 -28.32 13.21
N GLN A 316 6.78 -29.01 12.26
CA GLN A 316 8.17 -28.75 11.87
C GLN A 316 8.34 -27.35 11.27
N ALA A 317 7.36 -26.90 10.47
CA ALA A 317 7.31 -25.55 9.93
C ALA A 317 7.20 -24.48 11.03
N ALA A 318 6.30 -24.66 12.01
CA ALA A 318 6.16 -23.76 13.16
C ALA A 318 7.44 -23.71 13.99
N ALA A 319 8.04 -24.87 14.28
CA ALA A 319 9.29 -24.96 15.03
C ALA A 319 10.45 -24.28 14.28
N TYR A 320 10.56 -24.47 12.97
CA TYR A 320 11.57 -23.79 12.14
C TYR A 320 11.39 -22.27 12.13
N GLY A 321 10.14 -21.80 12.05
CA GLY A 321 9.80 -20.37 12.12
C GLY A 321 9.90 -19.75 13.52
N GLY A 322 10.10 -20.55 14.57
CA GLY A 322 10.13 -20.09 15.96
C GLY A 322 8.76 -19.66 16.50
N ASN A 323 7.68 -20.18 15.93
CA ASN A 323 6.31 -19.75 16.24
C ASN A 323 5.70 -20.61 17.35
N GLU A 324 6.08 -20.33 18.59
CA GLU A 324 5.64 -21.09 19.78
C GLU A 324 4.12 -21.13 19.95
N SER A 325 3.39 -20.09 19.55
CA SER A 325 1.92 -20.08 19.66
C SER A 325 1.21 -21.04 18.71
N VAL A 326 1.91 -21.54 17.68
CA VAL A 326 1.37 -22.50 16.71
C VAL A 326 1.78 -23.95 17.02
N VAL A 327 2.87 -24.16 17.78
CA VAL A 327 3.37 -25.47 18.23
C VAL A 327 2.42 -26.11 19.24
#